data_AF-A0A560H0B3-F1
#
_entry.id   AF-A0A560H0B3-F1
#
_cell.length_a   1.000
_cell.length_b   1.000
_cell.length_c   1.000
_cell.angle_alpha   90.00
_cell.angle_beta   90.00
_cell.angle_gamma   90.00
#
_symmetry.space_group_name_H-M   'P 1'
#
loop_
_entity.id
_entity.type
_entity.pdbx_description
1 polymer ?
#
loop_
_entity_poly.entity_id
_entity_poly.type
_entity_poly.pdbx_seq_one_letter_code
_entity_poly.pdbx_strand_id
1 'polypeptide(L)'
;MFGTWTVTKVLCRDCAGRRPEEVGTKFTFAPTSFTDPFSITCTNASYPNRAIPGDQVMKLFGTNLPKSAKNLIPQKGSVIDARLACDKGPVGRVLFLGDGKAIYLYEGEDYFLERGKTP
;
A
#
# COMPACT_ATOMS: atom_id res chain seq x y z
N MET A 1 5.13 7.46 -5.87
CA MET A 1 4.65 6.11 -6.23
C MET A 1 5.82 5.20 -6.63
N PHE A 2 6.52 5.46 -7.74
CA PHE A 2 7.58 4.58 -8.25
C PHE A 2 8.81 4.46 -7.34
N GLY A 3 9.57 3.38 -7.52
CA GLY A 3 10.75 3.01 -6.74
C GLY A 3 10.51 1.80 -5.84
N THR A 4 11.48 1.53 -4.98
CA THR A 4 11.43 0.41 -4.02
C THR A 4 10.85 0.85 -2.69
N TRP A 5 9.95 0.02 -2.17
CA TRP A 5 9.30 0.16 -0.89
C TRP A 5 9.54 -1.09 -0.06
N THR A 6 9.66 -0.95 1.25
CA THR A 6 9.91 -2.05 2.16
C THR A 6 8.72 -2.20 3.09
N VAL A 7 8.26 -3.43 3.29
CA VAL A 7 7.26 -3.73 4.31
C VAL A 7 7.91 -3.52 5.67
N THR A 8 7.44 -2.54 6.42
CA THR A 8 7.93 -2.29 7.79
C THR A 8 6.89 -2.67 8.82
N LYS A 9 5.60 -2.73 8.43
CA LYS A 9 4.54 -3.13 9.33
C LYS A 9 3.40 -3.95 8.72
N VAL A 10 3.20 -5.21 9.06
CA VAL A 10 1.89 -5.88 8.90
C VAL A 10 0.84 -5.18 9.81
N LEU A 11 -0.26 -4.74 9.20
CA LEU A 11 -1.40 -4.03 9.77
C LEU A 11 -2.62 -4.94 9.70
N CYS A 12 -2.67 -6.00 10.48
CA CYS A 12 -3.82 -6.92 10.53
C CYS A 12 -4.65 -6.68 11.81
N ARG A 13 -5.95 -7.00 11.73
CA ARG A 13 -6.92 -6.77 12.82
C ARG A 13 -6.64 -7.65 14.05
N ASP A 14 -6.23 -8.91 13.83
CA ASP A 14 -6.16 -9.94 14.88
C ASP A 14 -4.75 -10.52 15.11
N CYS A 15 -3.73 -9.91 14.50
CA CYS A 15 -2.38 -10.48 14.55
C CYS A 15 -1.54 -10.06 15.77
N ALA A 16 -2.07 -9.26 16.70
CA ALA A 16 -1.41 -8.93 17.98
C ALA A 16 0.08 -8.49 17.89
N GLY A 17 0.49 -7.87 16.77
CA GLY A 17 1.90 -7.50 16.55
C GLY A 17 2.84 -8.67 16.24
N ARG A 18 2.31 -9.88 16.00
CA ARG A 18 3.06 -11.01 15.43
C ARG A 18 3.61 -10.62 14.06
N ARG A 19 4.82 -11.09 13.78
CA ARG A 19 5.60 -10.89 12.54
C ARG A 19 6.67 -11.98 12.47
N PRO A 20 7.20 -12.38 11.29
CA PRO A 20 7.95 -11.42 10.48
C PRO A 20 8.24 -11.68 8.99
N GLU A 21 7.80 -12.76 8.34
CA GLU A 21 8.39 -13.15 7.05
C GLU A 21 8.21 -12.11 5.94
N GLU A 22 7.15 -11.30 6.03
CA GLU A 22 6.89 -10.19 5.12
C GLU A 22 7.71 -8.94 5.46
N VAL A 23 8.10 -8.71 6.71
CA VAL A 23 8.84 -7.49 7.07
C VAL A 23 10.27 -7.55 6.55
N GLY A 24 10.69 -6.47 5.90
CA GLY A 24 11.94 -6.42 5.15
C GLY A 24 11.81 -6.86 3.70
N THR A 25 10.69 -7.48 3.32
CA THR A 25 10.41 -7.76 1.90
C THR A 25 10.16 -6.47 1.13
N LYS A 26 10.43 -6.54 -0.18
CA LYS A 26 10.47 -5.36 -1.05
C LYS A 26 9.37 -5.40 -2.09
N PHE A 27 8.72 -4.26 -2.23
CA PHE A 27 7.85 -3.91 -3.34
C PHE A 27 8.62 -3.02 -4.30
N THR A 28 8.55 -3.31 -5.59
CA THR A 28 9.16 -2.44 -6.60
C THR A 28 8.08 -1.99 -7.57
N PHE A 29 7.87 -0.67 -7.67
CA PHE A 29 6.98 -0.06 -8.65
C PHE A 29 7.82 0.64 -9.72
N ALA A 30 7.65 0.26 -10.97
CA ALA A 30 8.18 0.92 -12.15
C ALA A 30 7.00 1.46 -13.00
N PRO A 31 7.25 2.32 -14.01
CA PRO A 31 6.19 2.95 -14.78
C PRO A 31 5.21 1.98 -15.45
N THR A 32 5.69 0.82 -15.88
CA THR A 32 4.90 -0.20 -16.60
C THR A 32 5.03 -1.58 -15.97
N SER A 33 5.59 -1.71 -14.77
CA SER A 33 5.73 -3.02 -14.11
C SER A 33 5.80 -2.88 -12.60
N PHE A 34 5.33 -3.88 -11.87
CA PHE A 34 5.61 -3.99 -10.45
C PHE A 34 5.87 -5.43 -10.05
N THR A 35 6.55 -5.56 -8.92
CA THR A 35 6.69 -6.82 -8.20
C THR A 35 6.28 -6.56 -6.76
N ASP A 36 5.28 -7.30 -6.30
CA ASP A 36 5.07 -7.50 -4.88
C ASP A 36 5.81 -8.77 -4.41
N PRO A 37 6.20 -8.82 -3.14
CA PRO A 37 6.90 -9.97 -2.57
C PRO A 37 5.97 -11.12 -2.18
N PHE A 38 4.66 -11.00 -2.43
CA PHE A 38 3.64 -11.92 -1.89
C PHE A 38 3.09 -12.88 -2.95
N SER A 39 3.30 -12.62 -4.24
CA SER A 39 3.23 -13.59 -5.37
C SER A 39 3.06 -12.90 -6.72
N ILE A 40 2.88 -11.58 -6.77
CA ILE A 40 2.46 -10.86 -7.97
C ILE A 40 3.65 -10.17 -8.61
N THR A 41 4.04 -10.65 -9.78
CA THR A 41 4.90 -9.90 -10.70
C THR A 41 4.13 -9.58 -11.97
N CYS A 42 4.13 -8.29 -12.31
CA CYS A 42 3.37 -7.74 -13.41
C CYS A 42 4.30 -6.95 -14.34
N THR A 43 4.45 -7.39 -15.58
CA THR A 43 5.35 -6.76 -16.57
C THR A 43 4.68 -5.73 -17.46
N ASN A 44 3.33 -5.69 -17.45
CA ASN A 44 2.53 -4.68 -18.15
C ASN A 44 1.50 -4.08 -17.18
N ALA A 45 2.02 -3.34 -16.20
CA ALA A 45 1.24 -2.75 -15.14
C ALA A 45 0.65 -1.41 -15.54
N SER A 46 -0.55 -1.14 -15.06
CA SER A 46 -1.15 0.19 -15.04
C SER A 46 -1.52 0.58 -13.61
N TYR A 47 -1.46 1.88 -13.34
CA TYR A 47 -1.72 2.44 -12.01
C TYR A 47 -2.82 3.51 -12.02
N PRO A 48 -4.09 3.15 -12.37
CA PRO A 48 -5.20 4.08 -12.20
C PRO A 48 -5.21 4.60 -10.76
N ASN A 49 -5.06 5.91 -10.61
CA ASN A 49 -4.94 6.53 -9.30
C ASN A 49 -5.72 7.84 -9.22
N ARG A 50 -6.05 8.22 -8.00
CA ARG A 50 -6.70 9.49 -7.69
C ARG A 50 -6.22 10.03 -6.35
N ALA A 51 -6.14 11.34 -6.25
CA ALA A 51 -5.90 12.04 -4.99
C ALA A 51 -7.22 12.14 -4.21
N ILE A 52 -7.21 11.75 -2.94
CA ILE A 52 -8.36 11.81 -2.04
C ILE A 52 -7.93 12.57 -0.77
N PRO A 53 -8.71 13.55 -0.28
CA PRO A 53 -8.49 14.14 1.03
C PRO A 53 -8.51 13.08 2.14
N GLY A 54 -7.62 13.16 3.11
CA GLY A 54 -7.49 12.09 4.11
C GLY A 54 -8.73 11.89 5.02
N ASP A 55 -9.50 12.95 5.26
CA ASP A 55 -10.80 12.85 5.94
C ASP A 55 -11.83 12.06 5.11
N GLN A 56 -11.78 12.16 3.78
CA GLN A 56 -12.60 11.37 2.86
C GLN A 56 -12.12 9.92 2.74
N VAL A 57 -10.81 9.65 2.86
CA VAL A 57 -10.27 8.28 2.91
C VAL A 57 -10.90 7.51 4.08
N MET A 58 -11.01 8.14 5.25
CA MET A 58 -11.64 7.55 6.42
C MET A 58 -13.13 7.26 6.20
N LYS A 59 -13.85 8.10 5.44
CA LYS A 59 -15.25 7.85 5.07
C LYS A 59 -15.40 6.68 4.10
N LEU A 60 -14.48 6.54 3.15
CA LEU A 60 -14.55 5.52 2.09
C LEU A 60 -14.04 4.14 2.53
N PHE A 61 -12.97 4.11 3.32
CA PHE A 61 -12.26 2.87 3.66
C PHE A 61 -12.24 2.57 5.16
N GLY A 62 -12.61 3.55 6.01
CA GLY A 62 -12.44 3.45 7.45
C GLY A 62 -13.22 2.32 8.11
N THR A 63 -14.29 1.78 7.52
CA THR A 63 -14.97 0.60 8.08
C THR A 63 -14.14 -0.68 7.93
N ASN A 64 -13.40 -0.80 6.82
CA ASN A 64 -12.70 -2.02 6.45
C ASN A 64 -11.23 -2.01 6.89
N LEU A 65 -10.64 -0.84 7.09
CA LEU A 65 -9.26 -0.73 7.57
C LEU A 65 -9.13 -1.15 9.05
N PRO A 66 -8.06 -1.83 9.45
CA PRO A 66 -7.76 -2.07 10.86
C PRO A 66 -7.38 -0.78 11.58
N LYS A 67 -7.55 -0.74 12.91
CA LYS A 67 -7.31 0.47 13.73
C LYS A 67 -5.89 1.03 13.54
N SER A 68 -4.91 0.15 13.39
CA SER A 68 -3.51 0.51 13.13
C SER A 68 -3.33 1.24 11.80
N ALA A 69 -4.03 0.83 10.73
CA ALA A 69 -4.03 1.51 9.44
C ALA A 69 -4.76 2.86 9.50
N LYS A 70 -5.91 2.93 10.18
CA LYS A 70 -6.69 4.17 10.36
C LYS A 70 -5.84 5.30 10.97
N ASN A 71 -5.03 4.97 11.97
CA ASN A 71 -4.17 5.93 12.66
C ASN A 71 -3.03 6.48 11.79
N LEU A 72 -2.72 5.84 10.67
CA LEU A 72 -1.69 6.28 9.73
C LEU A 72 -2.24 7.22 8.66
N ILE A 73 -3.56 7.22 8.42
CA ILE A 73 -4.18 8.09 7.43
C ILE A 73 -4.05 9.55 7.88
N PRO A 74 -3.41 10.43 7.07
CA PRO A 74 -3.22 11.82 7.44
C PRO A 74 -4.58 12.54 7.46
N GLN A 75 -5.02 13.03 8.63
CA GLN A 75 -6.31 13.73 8.75
C GLN A 75 -6.35 15.05 7.96
N LYS A 76 -5.19 15.66 7.76
CA LYS A 76 -4.99 16.84 6.92
C LYS A 76 -4.01 16.47 5.82
N GLY A 77 -4.36 16.73 4.57
CA GLY A 77 -3.54 16.39 3.40
C GLY A 77 -4.26 15.45 2.44
N SER A 78 -3.51 14.98 1.44
CA SER A 78 -4.02 14.10 0.38
C SER A 78 -3.35 12.73 0.44
N VAL A 79 -4.15 11.70 0.22
CA VAL A 79 -3.73 10.31 0.02
C VAL A 79 -3.95 9.98 -1.44
N ILE A 80 -2.97 9.33 -2.08
CA ILE A 80 -3.14 8.80 -3.44
C ILE A 80 -3.66 7.37 -3.32
N ASP A 81 -4.91 7.15 -3.74
CA ASP A 81 -5.54 5.83 -3.89
C ASP A 81 -5.18 5.28 -5.27
N ALA A 82 -4.27 4.30 -5.31
CA ALA A 82 -3.77 3.70 -6.54
C ALA A 82 -4.16 2.23 -6.65
N ARG A 83 -4.78 1.85 -7.76
CA ARG A 83 -5.04 0.44 -8.09
C ARG A 83 -3.87 -0.12 -8.87
N LEU A 84 -3.41 -1.31 -8.48
CA LEU A 84 -2.44 -2.09 -9.23
C LEU A 84 -3.22 -2.97 -10.19
N ALA A 85 -3.00 -2.83 -11.48
CA ALA A 85 -3.65 -3.65 -12.50
C ALA A 85 -2.62 -4.22 -13.48
N CYS A 86 -2.86 -5.46 -13.89
CA CYS A 86 -2.16 -6.17 -14.96
C CYS A 86 -3.09 -6.38 -16.15
N ASP A 87 -2.60 -6.98 -17.24
CA ASP A 87 -3.40 -7.31 -18.44
C ASP A 87 -4.72 -8.02 -18.11
N LYS A 88 -4.72 -8.84 -17.05
CA LYS A 88 -5.88 -9.63 -16.61
C LYS A 88 -6.85 -8.88 -15.67
N GLY A 89 -6.55 -7.62 -15.33
CA GLY A 89 -7.38 -6.78 -14.46
C GLY A 89 -6.70 -6.33 -13.18
N PRO A 90 -7.47 -5.80 -12.21
CA PRO A 90 -6.95 -5.30 -10.95
C PRO A 90 -6.48 -6.45 -10.06
N VAL A 91 -5.32 -6.27 -9.43
CA VAL A 91 -4.68 -7.31 -8.60
C VAL A 91 -4.25 -6.80 -7.23
N GLY A 92 -4.24 -5.48 -7.01
CA GLY A 92 -3.91 -4.91 -5.71
C GLY A 92 -4.31 -3.45 -5.58
N ARG A 93 -4.11 -2.89 -4.39
CA ARG A 93 -4.34 -1.46 -4.13
C ARG A 93 -3.33 -0.92 -3.13
N VAL A 94 -2.81 0.27 -3.38
CA VAL A 94 -1.89 0.98 -2.49
C VAL A 94 -2.44 2.37 -2.18
N LEU A 95 -2.47 2.72 -0.89
CA LEU A 95 -2.76 4.06 -0.41
C LEU A 95 -1.43 4.75 -0.08
N PHE A 96 -0.98 5.70 -0.92
CA PHE A 96 0.22 6.49 -0.62
C PHE A 96 -0.14 7.67 0.27
N LEU A 97 0.46 7.71 1.46
CA LEU A 97 0.12 8.65 2.53
C LEU A 97 0.93 9.96 2.49
N GLY A 98 1.92 10.04 1.60
CA GLY A 98 2.94 11.11 1.63
C GLY A 98 4.19 10.69 2.40
N ASP A 99 5.24 11.52 2.35
CA ASP A 99 6.49 11.36 3.10
C ASP A 99 7.15 9.98 3.03
N GLY A 100 7.03 9.32 1.87
CA GLY A 100 7.58 7.98 1.67
C GLY A 100 6.84 6.88 2.45
N LYS A 101 5.58 7.08 2.81
CA LYS A 101 4.75 6.10 3.52
C LYS A 101 3.57 5.64 2.66
N ALA A 102 3.23 4.36 2.74
CA ALA A 102 2.09 3.80 2.04
C ALA A 102 1.47 2.63 2.81
N ILE A 103 0.24 2.27 2.44
CA ILE A 103 -0.44 1.06 2.90
C ILE A 103 -0.80 0.23 1.67
N TYR A 104 -0.28 -0.99 1.58
CA TYR A 104 -0.72 -1.98 0.60
C TYR A 104 -1.88 -2.79 1.18
N LEU A 105 -2.95 -2.93 0.42
CA LEU A 105 -4.14 -3.71 0.80
C LEU A 105 -4.13 -5.00 -0.01
N TYR A 106 -3.97 -6.15 0.64
CA TYR A 106 -3.78 -7.45 -0.02
C TYR A 106 -4.50 -8.58 0.69
N GLU A 107 -5.43 -9.24 -0.01
CA GLU A 107 -6.11 -10.47 0.45
C GLU A 107 -6.68 -10.46 1.89
N GLY A 108 -7.11 -9.29 2.38
CA GLY A 108 -7.67 -9.14 3.73
C GLY A 108 -6.65 -8.80 4.82
N GLU A 109 -5.37 -8.71 4.45
CA GLU A 109 -4.29 -8.15 5.26
C GLU A 109 -3.80 -6.83 4.67
N ASP A 110 -3.48 -5.88 5.54
CA ASP A 110 -2.91 -4.60 5.13
C ASP A 110 -1.44 -4.53 5.57
N TYR A 111 -0.59 -3.89 4.77
CA TYR A 111 0.84 -3.79 5.01
C TYR A 111 1.29 -2.34 4.91
N PHE A 112 1.91 -1.83 5.95
CA PHE A 112 2.61 -0.55 5.95
C PHE A 112 3.95 -0.69 5.23
N LEU A 113 4.13 0.19 4.25
CA LEU A 113 5.30 0.28 3.42
C LEU A 113 6.00 1.61 3.66
N GLU A 114 7.33 1.57 3.73
CA GLU A 114 8.16 2.76 3.71
C GLU A 114 9.07 2.75 2.48
N ARG A 115 9.19 3.90 1.82
CA ARG A 115 10.02 4.06 0.64
C ARG A 115 11.48 3.92 1.07
N GLY A 116 12.23 3.09 0.35
CA GLY A 116 13.67 3.02 0.56
C GLY A 116 14.27 4.40 0.38
N LYS A 117 15.10 4.85 1.32
CA LYS A 117 15.95 6.02 1.09
C LYS A 117 16.93 5.60 -0.01
N THR A 118 16.85 6.24 -1.17
CA THR A 118 17.96 6.17 -2.13
C THR A 118 19.18 6.74 -1.39
N PRO A 119 20.32 6.04 -1.36
CA PRO A 119 21.55 6.61 -0.82
C PRO A 119 21.92 7.93 -1.50
#